data_AF-A0A9P8NTF8-F1
#
_entry.id   AF-A0A9P8NTF8-F1
#
_cell.length_a   1.000
_cell.length_b   1.000
_cell.length_c   1.000
_cell.angle_alpha   90.00
_cell.angle_beta   90.00
_cell.angle_gamma   90.00
#
_symmetry.space_group_name_H-M   'P 1'
#
loop_
_entity.id
_entity.type
_entity.pdbx_description
1 polymer ?
#
loop_
_entity_poly.entity_id
_entity_poly.type
_entity_poly.pdbx_seq_one_letter_code
_entity_poly.pdbx_strand_id
1 'polypeptide(L)'
;MNFLWLALLATALADNANNNNNNNNNNNNNNNAQQTQQTAAAASTSVSSSRVYSDEYGVLQFQNFGFEGYFYNVKSIDSSSNDSCTCEINTDKPASFEGAISPLNNEVSVHIRGPINLQKFGYYVADDYTYGQTNGSWSRLAYYDSDDLTADNVTFLGNVGENVTCLGKALDYVDSDGVSPASESTVLGNVTLHSNEELIIMSNVSCGDSGFSKDCGVYRDGIPAYHGYYGTTKMFLFQFRAPEEDSVSEDTASYNMPAIWLLNAHIPRTAQYPTNANCSCWSSGCGEFDIFEILNTTEALHFYSTIHDYQGTDDIETGLANEGYLERTPGAVMMGGVVFGSDGTATVFLSNSTAFDETISNSDLNSWISNAEETESEHTMTLSSVTNTVNGAGSLENNWWTLGLLAFMCVL
;
A
#
# COMPACT_ATOMS: atom_id res chain seq x y z
N MET A 1 -2.83 23.21 2.48
CA MET A 1 -1.73 23.05 3.46
C MET A 1 -1.41 21.56 3.53
N ASN A 2 -1.04 20.94 2.42
CA ASN A 2 0.25 20.92 1.70
C ASN A 2 1.23 19.93 2.33
N PHE A 3 1.01 18.65 2.07
CA PHE A 3 2.03 17.61 2.04
C PHE A 3 2.18 17.13 0.60
N LEU A 4 2.79 17.98 -0.21
CA LEU A 4 3.34 17.63 -1.52
C LEU A 4 4.23 18.81 -1.85
N TRP A 5 5.51 18.73 -1.48
CA TRP A 5 6.62 19.52 -1.99
C TRP A 5 7.89 19.12 -1.24
N LEU A 6 8.64 18.15 -1.77
CA LEU A 6 10.10 18.19 -1.73
C LEU A 6 10.73 17.20 -2.74
N ALA A 7 10.50 17.40 -4.03
CA ALA A 7 11.37 16.83 -5.05
C ALA A 7 11.36 17.71 -6.32
N LEU A 8 12.42 18.50 -6.48
CA LEU A 8 13.02 19.06 -7.71
C LEU A 8 13.48 20.51 -7.48
N LEU A 9 14.78 20.69 -7.24
CA LEU A 9 15.60 21.70 -7.94
C LEU A 9 17.05 21.56 -7.45
N ALA A 10 17.94 20.99 -8.27
CA ALA A 10 19.35 21.42 -8.35
C ALA A 10 20.12 20.62 -9.41
N THR A 11 20.15 21.10 -10.65
CA THR A 11 21.36 21.03 -11.48
C THR A 11 21.40 22.19 -12.45
N ALA A 12 22.22 23.21 -12.15
CA ALA A 12 22.97 23.95 -13.16
C ALA A 12 23.97 24.92 -12.51
N LEU A 13 25.24 24.69 -12.83
CA LEU A 13 26.31 25.68 -13.02
C LEU A 13 26.92 26.37 -11.78
N ALA A 14 28.12 25.94 -11.42
CA ALA A 14 29.18 26.88 -11.01
C ALA A 14 30.56 26.28 -11.33
N ASP A 15 31.07 26.63 -12.51
CA ASP A 15 32.50 26.66 -12.76
C ASP A 15 33.12 27.85 -12.00
N ASN A 16 34.15 27.53 -11.20
CA ASN A 16 35.39 28.28 -11.09
C ASN A 16 35.36 29.78 -10.70
N ALA A 17 35.68 30.10 -9.43
CA ALA A 17 36.62 31.18 -9.07
C ALA A 17 36.91 31.22 -7.56
N ASN A 18 38.09 30.73 -7.18
CA ASN A 18 39.12 31.43 -6.40
C ASN A 18 38.69 32.68 -5.58
N ASN A 19 38.81 32.66 -4.24
CA ASN A 19 39.87 33.38 -3.49
C ASN A 19 39.63 33.42 -1.96
N ASN A 20 40.68 33.05 -1.21
CA ASN A 20 41.21 33.63 0.03
C ASN A 20 40.43 33.69 1.37
N ASN A 21 41.08 33.05 2.37
CA ASN A 21 41.51 33.57 3.69
C ASN A 21 40.51 34.38 4.54
N ASN A 22 40.33 34.18 5.84
CA ASN A 22 41.31 33.88 6.89
C ASN A 22 40.56 33.70 8.24
N ASN A 23 41.11 32.88 9.15
CA ASN A 23 41.11 32.97 10.63
C ASN A 23 39.78 33.20 11.40
N ASN A 24 39.48 32.54 12.52
CA ASN A 24 40.36 32.30 13.68
C ASN A 24 39.70 31.37 14.73
N ASN A 25 40.55 30.59 15.41
CA ASN A 25 40.44 29.88 16.71
C ASN A 25 39.28 30.14 17.69
N ASN A 26 38.75 29.08 18.33
CA ASN A 26 39.15 28.71 19.71
C ASN A 26 38.60 27.36 20.24
N ASN A 27 39.41 26.74 21.10
CA ASN A 27 39.30 25.47 21.84
C ASN A 27 38.06 25.30 22.78
N ASN A 28 37.58 24.05 22.96
CA ASN A 28 37.74 23.32 24.24
C ASN A 28 37.15 21.87 24.27
N ASN A 29 38.03 20.92 24.58
CA ASN A 29 37.95 19.67 25.36
C ASN A 29 36.64 18.88 25.60
N ASN A 30 36.67 17.64 25.05
CA ASN A 30 36.40 16.31 25.64
C ASN A 30 35.68 16.17 27.00
N ASN A 31 34.65 15.32 27.02
CA ASN A 31 34.59 14.17 27.95
C ASN A 31 33.71 13.01 27.43
N ASN A 32 34.24 11.81 27.59
CA ASN A 32 33.78 10.48 27.16
C ASN A 32 32.43 10.04 27.76
N ALA A 33 31.60 9.40 26.92
CA ALA A 33 30.77 8.27 27.30
C ALA A 33 30.82 7.24 26.16
N GLN A 34 31.58 6.15 26.38
CA GLN A 34 31.71 5.01 25.46
C GLN A 34 30.38 4.26 25.35
N GLN A 35 29.77 4.25 24.16
CA GLN A 35 28.86 3.20 23.74
C GLN A 35 29.67 2.14 22.99
N THR A 36 29.60 0.91 23.50
CA THR A 36 30.22 -0.27 22.92
C THR A 36 29.50 -0.63 21.62
N GLN A 37 30.13 -0.32 20.48
CA GLN A 37 29.73 -0.79 19.16
C GLN A 37 29.89 -2.31 19.08
N GLN A 38 28.79 -3.03 18.88
CA GLN A 38 28.81 -4.38 18.29
C GLN A 38 28.48 -4.23 16.80
N THR A 39 29.50 -4.38 15.97
CA THR A 39 29.43 -4.33 14.51
C THR A 39 28.76 -5.60 13.99
N ALA A 40 27.49 -5.51 13.59
CA ALA A 40 26.92 -6.41 12.59
C ALA A 40 27.17 -5.76 11.22
N ALA A 41 27.88 -6.47 10.34
CA ALA A 41 28.14 -6.03 8.98
C ALA A 41 26.84 -6.06 8.18
N ALA A 42 26.09 -4.96 8.19
CA ALA A 42 25.11 -4.68 7.15
C ALA A 42 25.90 -4.37 5.88
N ALA A 43 25.74 -5.19 4.84
CA ALA A 43 26.12 -4.80 3.50
C ALA A 43 25.17 -3.67 3.07
N SER A 44 25.49 -2.44 3.46
CA SER A 44 24.80 -1.24 3.02
C SER A 44 25.22 -0.97 1.57
N THR A 45 24.52 -1.58 0.62
CA THR A 45 24.47 -1.03 -0.73
C THR A 45 23.62 0.24 -0.65
N SER A 46 24.28 1.38 -0.56
CA SER A 46 23.66 2.68 -0.78
C SER A 46 23.12 2.73 -2.22
N VAL A 47 21.84 2.42 -2.40
CA VAL A 47 21.13 2.66 -3.67
C VAL A 47 20.78 4.15 -3.70
N SER A 48 21.79 4.96 -4.01
CA SER A 48 21.63 6.33 -4.48
C SER A 48 21.93 6.30 -5.97
N SER A 49 20.95 5.85 -6.75
CA SER A 49 20.89 6.12 -8.18
C SER A 49 19.51 6.71 -8.46
N SER A 50 19.49 7.86 -9.12
CA SER A 50 18.29 8.36 -9.83
C SER A 50 17.65 7.17 -10.55
N ARG A 51 16.47 6.71 -10.09
CA ARG A 51 15.74 5.66 -10.78
C ARG A 51 15.44 6.19 -12.18
N VAL A 52 16.06 5.58 -13.17
CA VAL A 52 15.73 5.85 -14.57
C VAL A 52 14.44 5.06 -14.78
N TYR A 53 13.31 5.74 -14.81
CA TYR A 53 12.06 5.11 -15.21
C TYR A 53 12.27 4.55 -16.63
N SER A 54 12.13 3.24 -16.74
CA SER A 54 12.49 2.43 -17.90
C SER A 54 11.32 2.31 -18.88
N ASP A 55 11.49 1.50 -19.92
CA ASP A 55 10.63 1.36 -21.09
C ASP A 55 9.16 0.97 -20.79
N GLU A 56 8.32 1.03 -21.82
CA GLU A 56 6.94 0.54 -21.80
C GLU A 56 6.90 -1.00 -21.74
N TYR A 57 5.97 -1.54 -20.95
CA TYR A 57 5.71 -2.98 -20.83
C TYR A 57 4.20 -3.24 -20.83
N GLY A 58 3.81 -4.48 -21.14
CA GLY A 58 2.41 -4.92 -21.06
C GLY A 58 2.06 -5.55 -19.72
N VAL A 59 3.09 -6.04 -19.02
CA VAL A 59 2.98 -6.73 -17.73
C VAL A 59 4.13 -6.29 -16.82
N LEU A 60 3.79 -5.91 -15.59
CA LEU A 60 4.74 -5.61 -14.53
C LEU A 60 4.60 -6.64 -13.41
N GLN A 61 5.70 -7.30 -13.05
CA GLN A 61 5.74 -8.27 -11.97
C GLN A 61 6.59 -7.82 -10.80
N PHE A 62 6.15 -8.22 -9.60
CA PHE A 62 6.94 -8.23 -8.39
C PHE A 62 7.06 -9.67 -7.88
N GLN A 63 8.28 -10.18 -7.84
CA GLN A 63 8.60 -11.47 -7.22
C GLN A 63 9.04 -11.29 -5.78
N ASN A 64 8.79 -12.30 -4.95
CA ASN A 64 8.96 -12.24 -3.50
C ASN A 64 8.15 -11.08 -2.89
N PHE A 65 6.90 -10.91 -3.30
CA PHE A 65 6.06 -9.78 -2.89
C PHE A 65 5.86 -9.68 -1.38
N GLY A 66 5.78 -10.84 -0.70
CA GLY A 66 5.57 -10.89 0.75
C GLY A 66 6.87 -10.99 1.54
N PHE A 67 6.83 -10.44 2.75
CA PHE A 67 7.89 -10.58 3.74
C PHE A 67 7.34 -10.77 5.16
N GLU A 68 8.23 -11.13 6.09
CA GLU A 68 7.91 -11.23 7.51
C GLU A 68 8.26 -9.92 8.23
N GLY A 69 7.31 -9.39 8.98
CA GLY A 69 7.49 -8.12 9.65
C GLY A 69 6.44 -7.84 10.71
N TYR A 70 6.36 -6.57 11.10
CA TYR A 70 5.33 -6.10 12.00
C TYR A 70 5.04 -4.62 11.73
N PHE A 71 3.84 -4.20 12.10
CA PHE A 71 3.42 -2.80 12.15
C PHE A 71 2.70 -2.51 13.46
N TYR A 72 2.44 -1.23 13.74
CA TYR A 72 1.75 -0.82 14.96
C TYR A 72 0.32 -0.36 14.63
N ASN A 73 -0.65 -1.12 15.14
CA ASN A 73 -2.05 -0.73 15.08
C ASN A 73 -2.33 0.46 15.99
N VAL A 74 -3.24 1.33 15.54
CA VAL A 74 -3.81 2.39 16.38
C VAL A 74 -4.60 1.74 17.52
N LYS A 75 -4.25 2.10 18.75
CA LYS A 75 -4.85 1.60 20.00
C LYS A 75 -6.03 2.45 20.46
N SER A 76 -5.95 3.76 20.27
CA SER A 76 -7.04 4.70 20.56
C SER A 76 -6.84 6.00 19.81
N ILE A 77 -7.97 6.61 19.44
CA ILE A 77 -8.05 7.95 18.86
C ILE A 77 -8.90 8.80 19.81
N ASP A 78 -8.35 9.91 20.26
CA ASP A 78 -9.13 10.98 20.88
C ASP A 78 -9.14 12.17 19.93
N SER A 79 -10.32 12.52 19.44
CA SER A 79 -10.58 13.66 18.55
C SER A 79 -11.68 14.57 19.11
N SER A 80 -11.83 14.60 20.45
CA SER A 80 -12.87 15.39 21.13
C SER A 80 -12.73 16.91 20.98
N SER A 81 -11.62 17.40 20.42
CA SER A 81 -11.43 18.78 20.02
C SER A 81 -11.05 18.87 18.54
N ASN A 82 -11.72 19.73 17.78
CA ASN A 82 -11.49 19.84 16.32
C ASN A 82 -10.07 20.30 15.95
N ASP A 83 -9.36 20.95 16.89
CA ASP A 83 -8.01 21.50 16.70
C ASP A 83 -6.90 20.62 17.30
N SER A 84 -7.22 19.61 18.11
CA SER A 84 -6.22 18.69 18.67
C SER A 84 -6.76 17.27 18.83
N CYS A 85 -5.99 16.31 18.31
CA CYS A 85 -6.24 14.89 18.48
C CYS A 85 -4.99 14.22 19.04
N THR A 86 -5.21 13.15 19.78
CA THR A 86 -4.13 12.27 20.24
C THR A 86 -4.41 10.85 19.78
N CYS A 87 -3.41 10.25 19.15
CA CYS A 87 -3.45 8.85 18.73
C CYS A 87 -2.36 8.09 19.48
N GLU A 88 -2.76 6.98 20.08
CA GLU A 88 -1.84 6.04 20.71
C GLU A 88 -1.70 4.83 19.79
N ILE A 89 -0.48 4.46 19.44
CA ILE A 89 -0.18 3.17 18.79
C ILE A 89 0.18 2.14 19.85
N ASN A 90 -0.11 0.86 19.59
CA ASN A 90 0.23 -0.19 20.55
C ASN A 90 1.67 -0.72 20.36
N THR A 91 2.64 -0.05 20.98
CA THR A 91 4.04 -0.48 20.92
C THR A 91 4.32 -1.77 21.71
N ASP A 92 3.46 -2.10 22.68
CA ASP A 92 3.62 -3.31 23.51
C ASP A 92 3.14 -4.58 22.80
N LYS A 93 2.27 -4.43 21.78
CA LYS A 93 1.69 -5.53 21.00
C LYS A 93 1.67 -5.17 19.50
N PRO A 94 2.84 -5.17 18.84
CA PRO A 94 2.89 -5.00 17.39
C PRO A 94 2.09 -6.11 16.68
N ALA A 95 1.47 -5.77 15.55
CA ALA A 95 0.80 -6.72 14.69
C ALA A 95 1.85 -7.36 13.77
N SER A 96 2.21 -8.60 14.06
CA SER A 96 3.11 -9.38 13.19
C SER A 96 2.37 -9.89 11.97
N PHE A 97 3.07 -9.94 10.84
CA PHE A 97 2.59 -10.53 9.60
C PHE A 97 3.67 -11.39 8.96
N GLU A 98 3.22 -12.38 8.21
CA GLU A 98 4.03 -13.29 7.41
C GLU A 98 3.18 -13.81 6.25
N GLY A 99 3.80 -14.33 5.19
CA GLY A 99 3.10 -14.95 4.06
C GLY A 99 3.48 -14.36 2.69
N ALA A 100 2.98 -15.02 1.64
CA ALA A 100 3.42 -14.81 0.26
C ALA A 100 3.19 -13.39 -0.27
N ILE A 101 2.22 -12.66 0.28
CA ILE A 101 1.85 -11.31 -0.17
C ILE A 101 1.66 -10.33 1.00
N SER A 102 2.32 -10.60 2.11
CA SER A 102 2.18 -9.84 3.36
C SER A 102 2.98 -8.53 3.29
N PRO A 103 2.46 -7.42 3.84
CA PRO A 103 1.31 -7.32 4.75
C PRO A 103 -0.08 -7.25 4.08
N LEU A 104 -0.15 -7.28 2.74
CA LEU A 104 -1.40 -7.16 1.99
C LEU A 104 -2.24 -8.46 1.94
N ASN A 105 -1.84 -9.52 2.64
CA ASN A 105 -2.73 -10.64 2.95
C ASN A 105 -3.81 -10.28 3.98
N ASN A 106 -3.61 -9.19 4.73
CA ASN A 106 -4.66 -8.54 5.52
C ASN A 106 -5.75 -7.96 4.62
N GLU A 107 -6.85 -7.52 5.22
CA GLU A 107 -7.89 -6.79 4.50
C GLU A 107 -7.32 -5.52 3.87
N VAL A 108 -7.61 -5.32 2.57
CA VAL A 108 -7.28 -4.10 1.85
C VAL A 108 -8.54 -3.39 1.37
N SER A 109 -8.48 -2.06 1.37
CA SER A 109 -9.43 -1.18 0.70
C SER A 109 -8.86 -0.76 -0.64
N VAL A 110 -9.73 -0.59 -1.64
CA VAL A 110 -9.33 -0.06 -2.96
C VAL A 110 -9.55 1.45 -2.96
N HIS A 111 -8.60 2.18 -3.51
CA HIS A 111 -8.61 3.63 -3.60
C HIS A 111 -8.43 4.06 -5.04
N ILE A 112 -9.11 5.14 -5.41
CA ILE A 112 -9.16 5.63 -6.78
C ILE A 112 -9.05 7.15 -6.74
N ARG A 113 -8.15 7.71 -7.55
CA ARG A 113 -7.96 9.16 -7.71
C ARG A 113 -8.12 9.56 -9.17
N GLY A 114 -8.80 10.68 -9.41
CA GLY A 114 -9.01 11.20 -10.76
C GLY A 114 -7.78 11.91 -11.37
N PRO A 115 -7.81 12.21 -12.69
CA PRO A 115 -8.95 12.08 -13.60
C PRO A 115 -9.24 10.63 -14.03
N ILE A 116 -10.36 10.06 -13.57
CA ILE A 116 -10.69 8.65 -13.82
C ILE A 116 -12.20 8.41 -13.81
N ASN A 117 -12.67 7.57 -14.73
CA ASN A 117 -14.04 7.08 -14.80
C ASN A 117 -14.00 5.58 -14.60
N LEU A 118 -14.40 5.12 -13.40
CA LEU A 118 -14.53 3.70 -13.10
C LEU A 118 -15.83 3.17 -13.72
N GLN A 119 -15.70 2.14 -14.55
CA GLN A 119 -16.83 1.53 -15.25
C GLN A 119 -17.19 0.18 -14.67
N LYS A 120 -16.19 -0.66 -14.39
CA LYS A 120 -16.39 -1.95 -13.72
C LYS A 120 -15.30 -2.21 -12.70
N PHE A 121 -15.67 -2.90 -11.64
CA PHE A 121 -14.75 -3.43 -10.63
C PHE A 121 -15.11 -4.87 -10.32
N GLY A 122 -14.11 -5.72 -10.13
CA GLY A 122 -14.29 -7.09 -9.65
C GLY A 122 -13.19 -7.49 -8.70
N TYR A 123 -13.56 -8.13 -7.60
CA TYR A 123 -12.62 -8.78 -6.69
C TYR A 123 -12.87 -10.28 -6.69
N TYR A 124 -11.79 -11.04 -6.80
CA TYR A 124 -11.84 -12.50 -6.95
C TYR A 124 -10.83 -13.17 -6.04
N VAL A 125 -11.13 -14.42 -5.68
CA VAL A 125 -10.25 -15.29 -4.91
C VAL A 125 -10.12 -16.66 -5.59
N ALA A 126 -9.02 -17.33 -5.33
CA ALA A 126 -8.83 -18.74 -5.66
C ALA A 126 -8.18 -19.46 -4.46
N ASP A 127 -8.31 -20.78 -4.40
CA ASP A 127 -7.63 -21.58 -3.38
C ASP A 127 -6.11 -21.57 -3.56
N ASP A 128 -5.66 -21.54 -4.82
CA ASP A 128 -4.25 -21.58 -5.23
C ASP A 128 -4.10 -21.05 -6.66
N TYR A 129 -3.04 -20.29 -6.92
CA TYR A 129 -2.63 -19.85 -8.26
C TYR A 129 -1.17 -19.44 -8.23
N THR A 130 -0.37 -20.06 -9.09
CA THR A 130 0.98 -19.59 -9.42
C THR A 130 1.00 -19.00 -10.82
N TYR A 131 1.87 -18.05 -11.09
CA TYR A 131 1.96 -17.41 -12.40
C TYR A 131 2.07 -18.43 -13.55
N GLY A 132 1.21 -18.31 -14.57
CA GLY A 132 1.18 -19.21 -15.73
C GLY A 132 0.51 -20.57 -15.51
N GLN A 133 -0.02 -20.86 -14.31
CA GLN A 133 -0.82 -22.06 -14.06
C GLN A 133 -2.10 -22.03 -14.89
N THR A 134 -2.45 -23.09 -15.61
CA THR A 134 -3.62 -23.13 -16.51
C THR A 134 -4.84 -23.86 -15.96
N ASN A 135 -4.66 -24.71 -14.95
CA ASN A 135 -5.76 -25.44 -14.29
C ASN A 135 -6.24 -24.66 -13.07
N GLY A 136 -7.55 -24.62 -12.84
CA GLY A 136 -8.16 -23.92 -11.70
C GLY A 136 -9.02 -22.76 -12.16
N SER A 137 -9.64 -22.09 -11.18
CA SER A 137 -10.56 -20.99 -11.44
C SER A 137 -10.63 -20.05 -10.25
N TRP A 138 -10.99 -18.81 -10.56
CA TRP A 138 -11.23 -17.73 -9.62
C TRP A 138 -12.72 -17.52 -9.44
N SER A 139 -13.16 -17.29 -8.20
CA SER A 139 -14.54 -16.96 -7.87
C SER A 139 -14.68 -15.47 -7.58
N ARG A 140 -15.63 -14.81 -8.23
CA ARG A 140 -15.92 -13.39 -7.98
C ARG A 140 -16.65 -13.22 -6.65
N LEU A 141 -16.14 -12.38 -5.77
CA LEU A 141 -16.72 -12.09 -4.46
C LEU A 141 -17.21 -10.64 -4.30
N ALA A 142 -16.85 -9.74 -5.22
CA ALA A 142 -17.45 -8.42 -5.33
C ALA A 142 -17.50 -7.98 -6.79
N TYR A 143 -18.53 -7.21 -7.14
CA TYR A 143 -18.74 -6.71 -8.49
C TYR A 143 -19.41 -5.35 -8.50
N TYR A 144 -18.94 -4.48 -9.40
CA TYR A 144 -19.61 -3.24 -9.74
C TYR A 144 -19.67 -3.06 -11.25
N ASP A 145 -20.79 -2.52 -11.73
CA ASP A 145 -21.01 -2.13 -13.12
C ASP A 145 -21.78 -0.79 -13.16
N SER A 146 -21.17 0.24 -13.74
CA SER A 146 -21.72 1.58 -13.79
C SER A 146 -22.89 1.72 -14.77
N ASP A 147 -22.96 0.89 -15.81
CA ASP A 147 -24.03 0.95 -16.81
C ASP A 147 -25.30 0.29 -16.28
N ASP A 148 -25.16 -0.82 -15.54
CA ASP A 148 -26.27 -1.54 -14.91
C ASP A 148 -26.58 -1.02 -13.49
N LEU A 149 -25.78 -0.08 -12.96
CA LEU A 149 -25.85 0.42 -11.57
C LEU A 149 -25.92 -0.72 -10.54
N THR A 150 -25.09 -1.76 -10.75
CA THR A 150 -25.00 -2.92 -9.86
C THR A 150 -23.80 -2.76 -8.93
N ALA A 151 -23.99 -3.10 -7.65
CA ALA A 151 -22.94 -3.09 -6.63
C ALA A 151 -23.14 -4.27 -5.66
N ASP A 152 -22.51 -5.40 -5.96
CA ASP A 152 -22.53 -6.61 -5.14
C ASP A 152 -21.29 -6.65 -4.26
N ASN A 153 -21.48 -6.63 -2.94
CA ASN A 153 -20.39 -6.59 -1.96
C ASN A 153 -19.41 -5.42 -2.18
N VAL A 154 -19.96 -4.26 -2.56
CA VAL A 154 -19.24 -3.01 -2.84
C VAL A 154 -19.93 -1.87 -2.09
N THR A 155 -19.15 -1.11 -1.32
CA THR A 155 -19.59 0.16 -0.70
C THR A 155 -18.66 1.27 -1.17
N PHE A 156 -19.23 2.31 -1.76
CA PHE A 156 -18.51 3.52 -2.16
C PHE A 156 -18.47 4.52 -1.01
N LEU A 157 -17.26 4.94 -0.67
CA LEU A 157 -16.94 5.86 0.42
C LEU A 157 -15.94 6.90 -0.08
N GLY A 158 -15.73 7.96 0.70
CA GLY A 158 -14.70 8.94 0.44
C GLY A 158 -14.28 9.66 1.70
N ASN A 159 -13.17 10.40 1.61
CA ASN A 159 -12.74 11.31 2.67
C ASN A 159 -13.60 12.58 2.67
N VAL A 160 -14.91 12.44 2.93
CA VAL A 160 -15.93 13.50 2.84
C VAL A 160 -16.64 13.78 4.18
N GLY A 161 -16.35 12.99 5.21
CA GLY A 161 -16.90 13.16 6.55
C GLY A 161 -16.22 14.27 7.36
N GLU A 162 -16.42 14.23 8.67
CA GLU A 162 -15.92 15.25 9.59
C GLU A 162 -14.40 15.48 9.45
N ASN A 163 -14.00 16.75 9.31
CA ASN A 163 -12.59 17.13 9.25
C ASN A 163 -12.06 17.45 10.65
N VAL A 164 -11.10 16.64 11.12
CA VAL A 164 -10.32 16.93 12.31
C VAL A 164 -8.91 17.26 11.86
N THR A 165 -8.38 18.44 12.18
CA THR A 165 -7.17 19.01 11.56
C THR A 165 -5.97 18.05 11.54
N CYS A 166 -5.80 17.23 12.58
CA CYS A 166 -4.70 16.29 12.70
C CYS A 166 -4.98 14.87 12.17
N LEU A 167 -6.24 14.53 11.89
CA LEU A 167 -6.65 13.26 11.28
C LEU A 167 -6.99 13.39 9.78
N GLY A 168 -7.28 14.61 9.32
CA GLY A 168 -7.92 14.86 8.04
C GLY A 168 -9.42 14.56 8.07
N LYS A 169 -10.03 14.55 6.88
CA LYS A 169 -11.45 14.21 6.69
C LYS A 169 -11.70 12.74 7.01
N ALA A 170 -12.83 12.46 7.64
CA ALA A 170 -13.25 11.10 7.94
C ALA A 170 -13.74 10.39 6.67
N LEU A 171 -13.64 9.07 6.70
CA LEU A 171 -14.37 8.21 5.78
C LEU A 171 -15.88 8.42 5.99
N ASP A 172 -16.63 8.60 4.91
CA ASP A 172 -18.09 8.68 4.93
C ASP A 172 -18.66 8.27 3.57
N TYR A 173 -19.98 8.10 3.48
CA TYR A 173 -20.64 7.78 2.22
C TYR A 173 -20.52 8.92 1.20
N VAL A 174 -20.34 8.54 -0.06
CA VAL A 174 -20.43 9.44 -1.20
C VAL A 174 -21.74 9.20 -1.97
N ASP A 175 -22.24 10.23 -2.64
CA ASP A 175 -23.37 10.14 -3.56
C ASP A 175 -22.91 9.51 -4.89
N SER A 176 -23.83 9.33 -5.83
CA SER A 176 -23.63 8.80 -7.18
C SER A 176 -22.61 9.57 -8.03
N ASP A 177 -22.21 10.79 -7.64
CA ASP A 177 -21.11 11.54 -8.26
C ASP A 177 -19.72 11.14 -7.75
N GLY A 178 -19.65 10.29 -6.72
CA GLY A 178 -18.41 9.78 -6.13
C GLY A 178 -17.69 10.73 -5.18
N VAL A 179 -18.17 11.97 -5.00
CA VAL A 179 -17.43 13.02 -4.27
C VAL A 179 -18.27 13.86 -3.32
N SER A 180 -19.57 13.99 -3.58
CA SER A 180 -20.49 14.67 -2.66
C SER A 180 -20.83 13.74 -1.50
N PRO A 181 -20.93 14.24 -0.26
CA PRO A 181 -21.32 13.41 0.89
C PRO A 181 -22.77 12.93 0.75
N ALA A 182 -23.02 11.67 1.13
CA ALA A 182 -24.35 11.06 1.18
C ALA A 182 -24.69 10.60 2.62
N SER A 183 -25.97 10.35 2.89
CA SER A 183 -26.42 9.87 4.22
C SER A 183 -26.45 8.35 4.35
N GLU A 184 -26.33 7.63 3.23
CA GLU A 184 -26.39 6.17 3.15
C GLU A 184 -25.59 5.66 1.94
N SER A 185 -25.37 4.35 1.87
CA SER A 185 -24.67 3.73 0.75
C SER A 185 -25.41 4.01 -0.57
N THR A 186 -24.71 4.67 -1.48
CA THR A 186 -25.20 5.00 -2.82
C THR A 186 -24.31 4.32 -3.86
N VAL A 187 -24.93 3.75 -4.90
CA VAL A 187 -24.18 3.17 -6.01
C VAL A 187 -23.58 4.30 -6.85
N LEU A 188 -22.29 4.21 -7.15
CA LEU A 188 -21.59 5.14 -8.02
C LEU A 188 -22.24 5.16 -9.41
N GLY A 189 -22.44 6.35 -9.97
CA GLY A 189 -22.88 6.50 -11.34
C GLY A 189 -21.75 6.32 -12.34
N ASN A 190 -22.08 6.36 -13.64
CA ASN A 190 -21.07 6.48 -14.68
C ASN A 190 -20.53 7.92 -14.74
N VAL A 191 -19.60 8.25 -13.82
CA VAL A 191 -19.06 9.59 -13.58
C VAL A 191 -17.54 9.61 -13.67
N THR A 192 -16.98 10.77 -14.03
CA THR A 192 -15.52 10.99 -14.04
C THR A 192 -15.16 11.75 -12.79
N LEU A 193 -14.33 11.16 -11.93
CA LEU A 193 -13.64 11.88 -10.87
C LEU A 193 -12.59 12.79 -11.52
N HIS A 194 -12.50 14.04 -11.09
CA HIS A 194 -11.50 15.01 -11.53
C HIS A 194 -10.20 14.88 -10.74
N SER A 195 -9.17 15.61 -11.15
CA SER A 195 -7.88 15.64 -10.44
C SER A 195 -8.06 15.97 -8.96
N ASN A 196 -7.38 15.22 -8.10
CA ASN A 196 -7.47 15.29 -6.64
C ASN A 196 -8.80 14.83 -6.02
N GLU A 197 -9.77 14.40 -6.81
CA GLU A 197 -10.97 13.75 -6.29
C GLU A 197 -10.67 12.27 -6.06
N GLU A 198 -11.10 11.78 -4.90
CA GLU A 198 -10.78 10.42 -4.44
C GLU A 198 -12.03 9.68 -4.00
N LEU A 199 -12.05 8.39 -4.35
CA LEU A 199 -13.09 7.44 -4.04
C LEU A 199 -12.47 6.19 -3.42
N ILE A 200 -13.16 5.62 -2.44
CA ILE A 200 -12.73 4.45 -1.69
C ILE A 200 -13.79 3.36 -1.89
N ILE A 201 -13.34 2.14 -2.18
CA ILE A 201 -14.21 0.96 -2.29
C ILE A 201 -13.86 -0.02 -1.16
N MET A 202 -14.87 -0.32 -0.35
CA MET A 202 -14.86 -1.35 0.69
C MET A 202 -15.88 -2.44 0.34
N SER A 203 -15.86 -3.55 1.09
CA SER A 203 -16.94 -4.55 1.03
C SER A 203 -18.28 -3.98 1.55
N ASN A 204 -19.37 -4.75 1.49
CA ASN A 204 -20.62 -4.39 2.16
C ASN A 204 -20.79 -5.05 3.55
N VAL A 205 -19.74 -5.72 4.04
CA VAL A 205 -19.74 -6.36 5.36
C VAL A 205 -19.36 -5.32 6.41
N SER A 206 -20.34 -4.90 7.22
CA SER A 206 -20.11 -3.92 8.28
C SER A 206 -19.22 -4.48 9.38
N CYS A 207 -18.33 -3.63 9.88
CA CYS A 207 -17.56 -3.91 11.09
C CYS A 207 -18.48 -3.97 12.31
N GLY A 208 -18.12 -4.83 13.27
CA GLY A 208 -18.56 -4.73 14.66
C GLY A 208 -17.96 -3.52 15.38
N ASP A 209 -18.24 -3.40 16.67
CA ASP A 209 -17.80 -2.26 17.48
C ASP A 209 -16.29 -1.97 17.36
N SER A 210 -15.94 -0.69 17.31
CA SER A 210 -14.56 -0.19 17.39
C SER A 210 -13.86 -0.63 18.67
N GLY A 211 -12.60 -1.04 18.53
CA GLY A 211 -11.69 -1.33 19.64
C GLY A 211 -10.48 -2.15 19.23
N PHE A 212 -9.34 -1.96 19.91
CA PHE A 212 -8.05 -2.56 19.54
C PHE A 212 -8.04 -4.09 19.36
N SER A 213 -8.86 -4.83 20.10
CA SER A 213 -8.96 -6.30 20.00
C SER A 213 -10.36 -6.74 19.58
N LYS A 214 -11.08 -5.85 18.90
CA LYS A 214 -12.38 -6.14 18.30
C LYS A 214 -12.21 -6.26 16.79
N ASP A 215 -13.31 -6.59 16.13
CA ASP A 215 -13.46 -6.92 14.72
C ASP A 215 -12.50 -6.18 13.76
N CYS A 216 -12.88 -4.99 13.27
CA CYS A 216 -12.05 -4.18 12.38
C CYS A 216 -10.96 -3.35 13.09
N GLY A 217 -10.70 -3.61 14.37
CA GLY A 217 -9.81 -2.80 15.20
C GLY A 217 -10.41 -1.44 15.57
N VAL A 218 -9.52 -0.44 15.77
CA VAL A 218 -9.93 0.93 16.06
C VAL A 218 -10.29 1.64 14.75
N TYR A 219 -11.40 2.34 14.77
CA TYR A 219 -11.83 3.26 13.72
C TYR A 219 -12.47 4.52 14.34
N ARG A 220 -12.53 5.61 13.58
CA ARG A 220 -13.05 6.91 14.06
C ARG A 220 -14.52 6.81 14.46
N ASP A 221 -14.92 7.55 15.49
CA ASP A 221 -16.32 7.58 15.91
C ASP A 221 -17.22 8.18 14.81
N GLY A 222 -18.42 7.66 14.66
CA GLY A 222 -19.43 8.16 13.73
C GLY A 222 -19.25 7.83 12.23
N ILE A 223 -18.18 7.15 11.82
CA ILE A 223 -17.99 6.78 10.41
C ILE A 223 -18.73 5.49 10.02
N PRO A 224 -19.12 5.30 8.75
CA PRO A 224 -19.36 3.97 8.21
C PRO A 224 -18.07 3.16 8.22
N ALA A 225 -18.09 1.99 8.87
CA ALA A 225 -16.95 1.08 8.94
C ALA A 225 -17.32 -0.27 8.32
N TYR A 226 -16.57 -0.66 7.30
CA TYR A 226 -16.73 -1.91 6.56
C TYR A 226 -15.40 -2.69 6.52
N HIS A 227 -15.50 -4.00 6.37
CA HIS A 227 -14.35 -4.85 6.08
C HIS A 227 -13.77 -4.52 4.70
N GLY A 228 -12.45 -4.67 4.57
CA GLY A 228 -11.80 -4.68 3.27
C GLY A 228 -11.89 -6.05 2.59
N TYR A 229 -11.16 -6.21 1.50
CA TYR A 229 -11.02 -7.46 0.77
C TYR A 229 -9.79 -8.22 1.26
N TYR A 230 -9.97 -9.47 1.69
CA TYR A 230 -8.94 -10.29 2.33
C TYR A 230 -8.36 -11.34 1.37
N GLY A 231 -7.52 -12.24 1.89
CA GLY A 231 -7.09 -13.45 1.18
C GLY A 231 -5.70 -13.32 0.56
N THR A 232 -4.99 -14.45 0.51
CA THR A 232 -3.63 -14.54 -0.04
C THR A 232 -3.67 -14.58 -1.56
N THR A 233 -4.40 -15.52 -2.13
CA THR A 233 -4.58 -15.65 -3.58
C THR A 233 -5.83 -14.90 -4.01
N LYS A 234 -5.62 -13.67 -4.48
CA LYS A 234 -6.70 -12.74 -4.85
C LYS A 234 -6.34 -11.93 -6.08
N MET A 235 -7.35 -11.40 -6.77
CA MET A 235 -7.13 -10.42 -7.83
C MET A 235 -8.18 -9.32 -7.79
N PHE A 236 -7.77 -8.14 -8.23
CA PHE A 236 -8.63 -6.98 -8.42
C PHE A 236 -8.59 -6.60 -9.89
N LEU A 237 -9.75 -6.55 -10.54
CA LEU A 237 -9.90 -6.19 -11.94
C LEU A 237 -10.71 -4.90 -12.04
N PHE A 238 -10.36 -4.09 -13.03
CA PHE A 238 -10.91 -2.77 -13.28
C PHE A 238 -11.16 -2.59 -14.77
N GLN A 239 -12.30 -2.00 -15.12
CA GLN A 239 -12.53 -1.38 -16.41
C GLN A 239 -12.70 0.12 -16.15
N PHE A 240 -11.88 0.95 -16.77
CA PHE A 240 -11.86 2.38 -16.51
C PHE A 240 -11.42 3.20 -17.73
N ARG A 241 -11.67 4.50 -17.69
CA ARG A 241 -11.01 5.50 -18.54
C ARG A 241 -10.19 6.41 -17.63
N ALA A 242 -9.03 6.86 -18.11
CA ALA A 242 -8.21 7.85 -17.41
C ALA A 242 -7.96 9.07 -18.31
N PRO A 243 -9.00 9.88 -18.57
CA PRO A 243 -8.91 11.00 -19.52
C PRO A 243 -7.89 12.03 -19.09
N GLU A 244 -7.38 12.84 -20.02
CA GLU A 244 -6.59 14.02 -19.66
C GLU A 244 -7.45 14.98 -18.85
N GLU A 245 -6.86 15.59 -17.84
CA GLU A 245 -7.54 16.66 -17.10
C GLU A 245 -7.56 17.95 -17.93
N ASP A 246 -8.74 18.55 -18.05
CA ASP A 246 -8.95 19.88 -18.65
C ASP A 246 -10.02 20.71 -17.93
N SER A 247 -10.61 20.18 -16.85
CA SER A 247 -11.78 20.74 -16.19
C SER A 247 -11.47 21.52 -14.90
N VAL A 248 -10.29 21.28 -14.31
CA VAL A 248 -9.78 22.01 -13.14
C VAL A 248 -8.46 22.72 -13.46
N SER A 249 -7.98 23.55 -12.53
CA SER A 249 -6.72 24.29 -12.69
C SER A 249 -5.51 23.34 -12.67
N GLU A 250 -4.49 23.61 -13.48
CA GLU A 250 -3.18 22.94 -13.44
C GLU A 250 -2.48 23.05 -12.06
N ASP A 251 -2.85 24.03 -11.23
CA ASP A 251 -2.36 24.19 -9.86
C ASP A 251 -3.06 23.26 -8.85
N THR A 252 -4.04 22.46 -9.29
CA THR A 252 -4.71 21.46 -8.46
C THR A 252 -3.71 20.41 -8.02
N ALA A 253 -3.76 19.99 -6.76
CA ALA A 253 -2.93 18.89 -6.29
C ALA A 253 -3.16 17.63 -7.15
N SER A 254 -2.11 16.87 -7.44
CA SER A 254 -2.21 15.68 -8.30
C SER A 254 -2.90 15.94 -9.66
N TYR A 255 -2.72 17.14 -10.23
CA TYR A 255 -3.29 17.50 -11.52
C TYR A 255 -2.92 16.50 -12.60
N ASN A 256 -3.92 15.93 -13.28
CA ASN A 256 -3.74 14.94 -14.34
C ASN A 256 -2.97 13.68 -13.90
N MET A 257 -3.02 13.33 -12.61
CA MET A 257 -2.32 12.18 -12.04
C MET A 257 -3.31 11.14 -11.48
N PRO A 258 -4.07 10.43 -12.33
CA PRO A 258 -4.99 9.39 -11.87
C PRO A 258 -4.24 8.24 -11.21
N ALA A 259 -4.90 7.59 -10.26
CA ALA A 259 -4.36 6.40 -9.61
C ALA A 259 -5.44 5.40 -9.19
N ILE A 260 -5.05 4.12 -9.14
CA ILE A 260 -5.79 3.02 -8.49
C ILE A 260 -4.79 2.28 -7.60
N TRP A 261 -5.08 2.21 -6.31
CA TRP A 261 -4.19 1.59 -5.33
C TRP A 261 -4.93 0.84 -4.23
N LEU A 262 -4.17 0.09 -3.44
CA LEU A 262 -4.64 -0.69 -2.31
C LEU A 262 -4.01 -0.17 -1.04
N LEU A 263 -4.82 0.07 -0.01
CA LEU A 263 -4.35 0.35 1.35
C LEU A 263 -4.78 -0.78 2.27
N ASN A 264 -3.98 -1.09 3.28
CA ASN A 264 -4.48 -1.83 4.44
C ASN A 264 -5.75 -1.17 4.98
N ALA A 265 -6.83 -1.95 5.16
CA ALA A 265 -8.16 -1.42 5.46
C ALA A 265 -8.23 -0.68 6.83
N HIS A 266 -7.25 -0.85 7.72
CA HIS A 266 -7.14 -0.01 8.91
C HIS A 266 -6.90 1.47 8.59
N ILE A 267 -6.17 1.79 7.51
CA ILE A 267 -5.77 3.16 7.17
C ILE A 267 -6.97 4.10 6.97
N PRO A 268 -7.90 3.84 6.03
CA PRO A 268 -9.06 4.73 5.84
C PRO A 268 -10.03 4.70 7.04
N ARG A 269 -10.04 3.63 7.83
CA ARG A 269 -10.86 3.53 9.05
C ARG A 269 -10.34 4.42 10.18
N THR A 270 -9.03 4.67 10.24
CA THR A 270 -8.41 5.55 11.26
C THR A 270 -8.11 6.95 10.72
N ALA A 271 -7.18 7.08 9.79
CA ALA A 271 -6.81 8.34 9.16
C ALA A 271 -5.90 8.05 7.95
N GLN A 272 -6.37 8.39 6.75
CA GLN A 272 -5.58 8.22 5.53
C GLN A 272 -4.50 9.29 5.39
N TYR A 273 -4.84 10.55 5.70
CA TYR A 273 -3.94 11.69 5.58
C TYR A 273 -3.77 12.45 6.91
N PRO A 274 -3.29 11.81 7.98
CA PRO A 274 -3.09 12.49 9.26
C PRO A 274 -1.85 13.40 9.22
N THR A 275 -1.86 14.46 10.04
CA THR A 275 -0.62 15.21 10.33
C THR A 275 0.16 14.60 11.50
N ASN A 276 -0.48 13.70 12.26
CA ASN A 276 0.15 12.88 13.29
C ASN A 276 0.27 11.43 12.80
N ALA A 277 1.49 10.99 12.50
CA ALA A 277 1.77 9.66 11.97
C ALA A 277 1.22 8.51 12.84
N ASN A 278 1.11 8.68 14.17
CA ASN A 278 0.56 7.66 15.07
C ASN A 278 -0.96 7.41 14.87
N CYS A 279 -1.64 8.20 14.05
CA CYS A 279 -3.06 8.02 13.73
C CYS A 279 -3.31 7.07 12.56
N SER A 280 -2.25 6.57 11.93
CA SER A 280 -2.34 5.59 10.85
C SER A 280 -1.31 4.50 11.07
N CYS A 281 -1.66 3.26 10.74
CA CYS A 281 -0.66 2.19 10.73
C CYS A 281 0.30 2.33 9.54
N TRP A 282 -0.01 3.18 8.55
CA TRP A 282 0.76 3.33 7.32
C TRP A 282 2.23 3.65 7.61
N SER A 283 2.49 4.64 8.46
CA SER A 283 3.85 5.04 8.84
C SER A 283 4.64 3.97 9.62
N SER A 284 3.98 2.85 9.98
CA SER A 284 4.60 1.70 10.61
C SER A 284 4.65 0.47 9.69
N GLY A 285 4.30 0.62 8.41
CA GLY A 285 4.48 -0.41 7.38
C GLY A 285 3.32 -1.41 7.27
N CYS A 286 2.08 -0.99 7.54
CA CYS A 286 0.93 -1.90 7.36
C CYS A 286 0.56 -2.15 5.88
N GLY A 287 1.16 -1.41 4.95
CA GLY A 287 1.18 -1.71 3.52
C GLY A 287 0.28 -0.83 2.67
N GLU A 288 0.83 -0.44 1.53
CA GLU A 288 0.15 0.17 0.39
C GLU A 288 0.74 -0.39 -0.91
N PHE A 289 -0.11 -0.58 -1.92
CA PHE A 289 0.32 -1.00 -3.25
C PHE A 289 -0.43 -0.25 -4.33
N ASP A 290 0.30 0.58 -5.06
CA ASP A 290 -0.18 1.28 -6.24
C ASP A 290 -0.18 0.32 -7.42
N ILE A 291 -1.37 0.07 -7.96
CA ILE A 291 -1.54 -0.78 -9.13
C ILE A 291 -1.23 0.03 -10.37
N PHE A 292 -1.91 1.18 -10.49
CA PHE A 292 -1.71 2.14 -11.56
C PHE A 292 -1.58 3.51 -10.93
N GLU A 293 -0.41 4.14 -10.99
CA GLU A 293 -0.22 5.51 -10.52
C GLU A 293 0.63 6.33 -11.50
N ILE A 294 0.18 7.55 -11.79
CA ILE A 294 1.05 8.58 -12.36
C ILE A 294 1.83 9.25 -11.22
N LEU A 295 3.16 9.17 -11.25
CA LEU A 295 4.04 9.69 -10.19
C LEU A 295 4.24 11.21 -10.23
N ASN A 296 4.14 11.82 -11.41
CA ASN A 296 4.22 13.28 -11.58
C ASN A 296 3.66 13.72 -12.93
N THR A 297 3.45 15.03 -13.10
CA THR A 297 2.85 15.61 -14.32
C THR A 297 3.71 15.48 -15.58
N THR A 298 5.02 15.28 -15.48
CA THR A 298 5.89 15.04 -16.65
C THR A 298 5.82 13.62 -17.17
N GLU A 299 5.31 12.70 -16.34
CA GLU A 299 5.10 11.28 -16.63
C GLU A 299 3.61 10.96 -16.77
N ALA A 300 2.78 11.94 -17.17
CA ALA A 300 1.33 11.85 -17.13
C ALA A 300 0.73 10.75 -18.02
N LEU A 301 1.52 10.09 -18.87
CA LEU A 301 1.11 8.98 -19.72
C LEU A 301 1.61 7.61 -19.22
N HIS A 302 2.35 7.53 -18.11
CA HIS A 302 2.98 6.29 -17.67
C HIS A 302 2.43 5.86 -16.31
N PHE A 303 1.69 4.76 -16.27
CA PHE A 303 1.27 4.12 -15.03
C PHE A 303 2.40 3.29 -14.44
N TYR A 304 2.84 3.67 -13.26
CA TYR A 304 3.78 2.92 -12.45
C TYR A 304 3.03 2.09 -11.41
N SER A 305 3.63 0.97 -11.02
CA SER A 305 3.21 0.21 -9.85
C SER A 305 4.26 0.36 -8.76
N THR A 306 3.84 0.59 -7.52
CA THR A 306 4.74 0.91 -6.40
C THR A 306 4.27 0.18 -5.16
N ILE A 307 5.21 -0.43 -4.44
CA ILE A 307 4.94 -0.98 -3.11
C ILE A 307 5.48 -0.05 -2.02
N HIS A 308 4.63 0.26 -1.05
CA HIS A 308 4.92 1.11 0.09
C HIS A 308 4.84 0.26 1.37
N ASP A 309 5.97 -0.35 1.70
CA ASP A 309 6.19 -1.05 2.96
C ASP A 309 7.68 -0.99 3.33
N TYR A 310 8.12 -1.83 4.28
CA TYR A 310 9.52 -1.90 4.71
C TYR A 310 10.29 -3.07 4.08
N GLN A 311 9.77 -3.68 3.00
CA GLN A 311 10.46 -4.74 2.30
C GLN A 311 11.58 -4.15 1.45
N GLY A 312 12.83 -4.27 1.91
CA GLY A 312 13.99 -3.84 1.12
C GLY A 312 14.18 -2.33 1.01
N THR A 313 13.43 -1.54 1.78
CA THR A 313 13.58 -0.08 1.93
C THR A 313 13.29 0.34 3.38
N ASP A 314 13.91 1.42 3.83
CA ASP A 314 13.56 2.16 5.05
C ASP A 314 12.77 3.45 4.75
N ASP A 315 12.67 3.82 3.48
CA ASP A 315 11.88 4.93 2.96
C ASP A 315 10.54 4.42 2.42
N ILE A 316 9.54 4.45 3.29
CA ILE A 316 8.16 4.09 2.94
C ILE A 316 7.47 5.19 2.11
N GLU A 317 7.93 6.44 2.19
CA GLU A 317 7.30 7.56 1.47
C GLU A 317 7.57 7.46 -0.02
N THR A 318 8.81 7.14 -0.41
CA THR A 318 9.12 6.90 -1.83
C THR A 318 8.68 5.52 -2.30
N GLY A 319 8.70 4.52 -1.40
CA GLY A 319 8.38 3.13 -1.74
C GLY A 319 9.36 2.51 -2.74
N LEU A 320 8.97 1.36 -3.29
CA LEU A 320 9.70 0.63 -4.32
C LEU A 320 8.86 0.53 -5.60
N ALA A 321 9.01 1.52 -6.47
CA ALA A 321 8.41 1.49 -7.80
C ALA A 321 9.06 0.43 -8.68
N ASN A 322 8.24 -0.27 -9.46
CA ASN A 322 8.69 -1.08 -10.59
C ASN A 322 9.46 -0.19 -11.58
N GLU A 323 10.53 -0.70 -12.18
CA GLU A 323 11.32 0.12 -13.10
C GLU A 323 10.59 0.35 -14.44
N GLY A 324 9.63 -0.51 -14.81
CA GLY A 324 8.81 -0.36 -16.01
C GLY A 324 7.49 0.39 -15.76
N TYR A 325 6.82 0.78 -16.85
CA TYR A 325 5.48 1.36 -16.80
C TYR A 325 4.52 0.66 -17.76
N LEU A 326 3.22 0.81 -17.47
CA LEU A 326 2.12 0.52 -18.40
C LEU A 326 1.63 1.83 -19.01
N GLU A 327 1.34 1.87 -20.30
CA GLU A 327 0.88 3.10 -20.95
C GLU A 327 -0.55 3.49 -20.50
N ARG A 328 -0.71 4.73 -20.04
CA ARG A 328 -2.01 5.38 -19.88
C ARG A 328 -2.46 5.91 -21.23
N THR A 329 -3.63 5.48 -21.69
CA THR A 329 -4.20 5.95 -22.97
C THR A 329 -5.49 6.77 -22.76
N PRO A 330 -5.42 8.12 -22.63
CA PRO A 330 -6.55 8.97 -22.21
C PRO A 330 -7.86 8.86 -23.02
N GLY A 331 -7.79 8.45 -24.29
CA GLY A 331 -8.96 8.26 -25.14
C GLY A 331 -9.58 6.86 -25.08
N ALA A 332 -8.89 5.89 -24.47
CA ALA A 332 -9.26 4.49 -24.50
C ALA A 332 -9.99 4.05 -23.22
N VAL A 333 -10.76 2.98 -23.34
CA VAL A 333 -11.13 2.15 -22.20
C VAL A 333 -9.95 1.23 -21.94
N MET A 334 -9.53 1.17 -20.69
CA MET A 334 -8.46 0.30 -20.22
C MET A 334 -9.08 -0.75 -19.30
N MET A 335 -8.61 -1.99 -19.42
CA MET A 335 -9.07 -3.11 -18.62
C MET A 335 -7.88 -3.90 -18.11
N GLY A 336 -7.94 -4.37 -16.88
CA GLY A 336 -6.85 -5.13 -16.26
C GLY A 336 -6.84 -4.93 -14.75
N GLY A 337 -5.69 -5.10 -14.13
CA GLY A 337 -5.55 -4.92 -12.69
C GLY A 337 -4.36 -5.68 -12.13
N VAL A 338 -4.52 -6.22 -10.92
CA VAL A 338 -3.46 -6.97 -10.23
C VAL A 338 -3.93 -8.37 -9.84
N VAL A 339 -3.05 -9.34 -10.03
CA VAL A 339 -3.18 -10.72 -9.54
C VAL A 339 -2.12 -10.99 -8.48
N PHE A 340 -2.54 -11.45 -7.31
CA PHE A 340 -1.68 -11.93 -6.24
C PHE A 340 -1.68 -13.46 -6.22
N GLY A 341 -0.54 -14.06 -6.58
CA GLY A 341 -0.33 -15.49 -6.58
C GLY A 341 0.02 -16.05 -5.20
N SER A 342 -0.26 -17.34 -4.98
CA SER A 342 0.17 -18.08 -3.80
C SER A 342 1.69 -18.29 -3.74
N ASP A 343 2.38 -18.12 -4.88
CA ASP A 343 3.83 -18.14 -5.03
C ASP A 343 4.52 -16.84 -4.59
N GLY A 344 3.75 -15.82 -4.20
CA GLY A 344 4.27 -14.51 -3.83
C GLY A 344 4.66 -13.66 -5.02
N THR A 345 4.08 -13.93 -6.19
CA THR A 345 4.13 -13.06 -7.35
C THR A 345 2.93 -12.12 -7.33
N ALA A 346 3.17 -10.81 -7.47
CA ALA A 346 2.14 -9.85 -7.85
C ALA A 346 2.33 -9.46 -9.32
N THR A 347 1.30 -9.66 -10.13
CA THR A 347 1.31 -9.37 -11.58
C THR A 347 0.31 -8.28 -11.89
N VAL A 348 0.78 -7.14 -12.38
CA VAL A 348 -0.03 -6.01 -12.86
C VAL A 348 -0.05 -6.01 -14.38
N PHE A 349 -1.23 -5.83 -14.98
CA PHE A 349 -1.39 -5.87 -16.43
C PHE A 349 -2.55 -5.00 -16.92
N LEU A 350 -2.47 -4.58 -18.18
CA LEU A 350 -3.59 -4.01 -18.94
C LEU A 350 -3.84 -4.87 -20.20
N SER A 351 -5.06 -5.41 -20.30
CA SER A 351 -5.52 -6.21 -21.42
C SER A 351 -6.99 -5.97 -21.69
N ASN A 352 -7.32 -5.44 -22.87
CA ASN A 352 -8.71 -5.23 -23.30
C ASN A 352 -9.49 -6.53 -23.57
N SER A 353 -8.85 -7.69 -23.42
CA SER A 353 -9.51 -9.01 -23.43
C SER A 353 -10.10 -9.40 -22.08
N THR A 354 -9.79 -8.65 -21.01
CA THR A 354 -10.23 -8.94 -19.64
C THR A 354 -11.75 -8.98 -19.55
N ALA A 355 -12.28 -10.04 -18.94
CA ALA A 355 -13.70 -10.20 -18.67
C ALA A 355 -14.01 -10.15 -17.17
N PHE A 356 -15.27 -9.90 -16.85
CA PHE A 356 -15.76 -9.82 -15.47
C PHE A 356 -16.83 -10.89 -15.23
N ASP A 357 -16.56 -12.14 -15.60
CA ASP A 357 -17.49 -13.24 -15.38
C ASP A 357 -17.53 -13.64 -13.89
N GLU A 358 -18.58 -14.33 -13.45
CA GLU A 358 -18.67 -14.80 -12.05
C GLU A 358 -17.57 -15.80 -11.68
N THR A 359 -17.08 -16.54 -12.68
CA THR A 359 -15.95 -17.45 -12.57
C THR A 359 -15.00 -17.19 -13.72
N ILE A 360 -13.71 -17.03 -13.41
CA ILE A 360 -12.65 -16.85 -14.41
C ILE A 360 -11.76 -18.07 -14.38
N SER A 361 -11.54 -18.71 -15.53
CA SER A 361 -10.60 -19.83 -15.59
C SER A 361 -9.16 -19.32 -15.58
N ASN A 362 -8.25 -20.11 -15.03
CA ASN A 362 -6.83 -19.79 -15.09
C ASN A 362 -6.31 -19.69 -16.53
N SER A 363 -6.89 -20.45 -17.47
CA SER A 363 -6.59 -20.31 -18.90
C SER A 363 -7.00 -18.96 -19.48
N ASP A 364 -8.15 -18.41 -19.08
CA ASP A 364 -8.59 -17.10 -19.57
C ASP A 364 -7.69 -15.99 -19.01
N LEU A 365 -7.40 -16.05 -17.70
CA LEU A 365 -6.48 -15.11 -17.05
C LEU A 365 -5.11 -15.10 -17.74
N ASN A 366 -4.52 -16.27 -17.95
CA ASN A 366 -3.23 -16.37 -18.64
C ASN A 366 -3.31 -15.84 -20.07
N SER A 367 -4.42 -16.09 -20.79
CA SER A 367 -4.59 -15.53 -22.13
C SER A 367 -4.60 -14.00 -22.11
N TRP A 368 -5.21 -13.37 -21.10
CA TRP A 368 -5.23 -11.91 -21.00
C TRP A 368 -3.84 -11.35 -20.74
N ILE A 369 -3.09 -11.96 -19.83
CA ILE A 369 -1.73 -11.58 -19.49
C ILE A 369 -0.81 -11.78 -20.69
N SER A 370 -0.80 -12.96 -21.32
CA SER A 370 0.03 -13.22 -22.50
C SER A 370 -0.31 -12.31 -23.68
N ASN A 371 -1.59 -11.93 -23.87
CA ASN A 371 -1.94 -10.94 -24.89
C ASN A 371 -1.34 -9.55 -24.58
N ALA A 372 -1.21 -9.19 -23.30
CA ALA A 372 -0.53 -7.95 -22.91
C ALA A 372 0.98 -8.06 -23.20
N GLU A 373 1.62 -9.19 -22.85
CA GLU A 373 3.04 -9.47 -23.13
C GLU A 373 3.40 -9.48 -24.63
N GLU A 374 2.50 -9.99 -25.47
CA GLU A 374 2.68 -10.02 -26.93
C GLU A 374 2.63 -8.63 -27.53
N THR A 375 1.89 -7.71 -26.90
CA THR A 375 1.77 -6.33 -27.35
C THR A 375 2.98 -5.53 -26.91
N GLU A 376 3.36 -5.65 -25.63
CA GLU A 376 4.51 -5.02 -25.02
C GLU A 376 5.12 -6.01 -24.00
N SER A 377 6.45 -6.15 -23.96
CA SER A 377 7.10 -7.22 -23.18
C SER A 377 6.75 -7.22 -21.67
N GLU A 378 7.19 -8.25 -20.94
CA GLU A 378 7.09 -8.31 -19.48
C GLU A 378 8.32 -7.69 -18.79
N HIS A 379 8.12 -6.95 -17.70
CA HIS A 379 9.18 -6.60 -16.76
C HIS A 379 8.96 -7.20 -15.38
N THR A 380 10.03 -7.73 -14.80
CA THR A 380 10.02 -8.35 -13.46
C THR A 380 10.99 -7.64 -12.53
N MET A 381 10.45 -7.16 -11.42
CA MET A 381 11.21 -6.70 -10.25
C MET A 381 11.23 -7.81 -9.19
N THR A 382 12.41 -8.15 -8.67
CA THR A 382 12.53 -9.10 -7.54
C THR A 382 12.76 -8.32 -6.26
N LEU A 383 11.81 -8.38 -5.32
CA LEU A 383 11.92 -7.73 -4.01
C LEU A 383 12.85 -8.52 -3.08
N SER A 384 13.33 -7.82 -2.05
CA SER A 384 14.23 -8.40 -1.06
C SER A 384 13.53 -9.51 -0.27
N SER A 385 14.07 -10.72 -0.31
CA SER A 385 13.60 -11.81 0.55
C SER A 385 14.02 -11.55 1.99
N VAL A 386 13.05 -11.30 2.89
CA VAL A 386 13.30 -11.18 4.33
C VAL A 386 12.56 -12.32 5.03
N THR A 387 13.31 -13.37 5.40
CA THR A 387 12.85 -14.36 6.38
C THR A 387 13.43 -13.95 7.72
N ASN A 388 12.59 -13.67 8.72
CA ASN A 388 13.08 -13.49 10.08
C ASN A 388 13.57 -14.86 10.55
N THR A 389 14.87 -15.11 10.46
CA THR A 389 15.48 -16.18 11.24
C THR A 389 15.36 -15.77 12.70
N VAL A 390 14.28 -16.18 13.34
CA VAL A 390 14.21 -16.26 14.80
C VAL A 390 15.31 -17.24 15.20
N ASN A 391 16.50 -16.72 15.51
CA ASN A 391 17.53 -17.46 16.23
C ASN A 391 17.03 -17.69 17.66
N GLY A 392 16.06 -18.59 17.80
CA GLY A 392 15.44 -19.01 19.05
C GLY A 392 15.77 -20.46 19.33
N ALA A 393 16.96 -20.73 19.87
CA ALA A 393 17.23 -21.88 20.74
C ALA A 393 18.66 -21.78 21.31
N GLY A 394 18.89 -20.80 22.19
CA GLY A 394 19.92 -21.01 23.21
C GLY A 394 19.47 -22.18 24.07
N SER A 395 20.03 -23.36 23.82
CA SER A 395 19.79 -24.57 24.59
C SER A 395 19.96 -24.28 26.08
N LEU A 396 18.87 -24.28 26.84
CA LEU A 396 18.94 -24.56 28.27
C LEU A 396 19.24 -26.05 28.40
N GLU A 397 20.51 -26.42 28.19
CA GLU A 397 21.00 -27.74 28.54
C GLU A 397 20.89 -27.90 30.06
N ASN A 398 20.14 -28.94 30.43
CA ASN A 398 19.95 -29.43 31.78
C ASN A 398 21.29 -29.82 32.41
N ASN A 399 21.88 -28.94 33.22
CA ASN A 399 22.95 -29.34 34.15
C ASN A 399 22.36 -29.93 35.43
N TRP A 400 21.91 -31.19 35.34
CA TRP A 400 21.55 -32.06 36.48
C TRP A 400 22.63 -33.12 36.77
N TRP A 401 23.91 -32.71 36.86
CA TRP A 401 25.03 -33.63 37.12
C TRP A 401 26.08 -33.16 38.14
N THR A 402 25.71 -32.35 39.12
CA THR A 402 26.58 -32.09 40.29
C THR A 402 25.83 -32.25 41.62
N LEU A 403 25.25 -33.43 41.84
CA LEU A 403 24.87 -33.91 43.18
C LEU A 403 25.13 -35.40 43.28
N GLY A 404 26.35 -35.74 43.71
CA GLY A 404 26.73 -37.12 43.96
C GLY A 404 28.19 -37.24 44.40
N LEU A 405 28.51 -36.83 45.64
CA LEU A 405 29.37 -37.57 46.57
C LEU A 405 29.56 -36.76 47.87
N LEU A 406 28.67 -36.98 48.83
CA LEU A 406 29.00 -36.92 50.25
C LEU A 406 28.11 -37.95 50.95
N ALA A 407 28.47 -39.22 50.74
CA ALA A 407 27.99 -40.33 51.53
C ALA A 407 28.93 -40.53 52.72
N PHE A 408 28.32 -40.57 53.91
CA PHE A 408 28.66 -41.41 55.05
C PHE A 408 29.99 -41.24 55.79
N MET A 409 29.88 -40.70 57.01
CA MET A 409 30.38 -41.20 58.32
C MET A 409 30.24 -39.99 59.30
N CYS A 410 29.71 -40.07 60.52
CA CYS A 410 29.68 -41.15 61.49
C CYS A 410 28.62 -40.86 62.56
N VAL A 411 28.24 -41.93 63.25
CA VAL A 411 27.48 -41.98 64.51
C VAL A 411 28.24 -41.28 65.63
N LEU A 412 27.59 -40.32 66.31
CA LEU A 412 27.42 -40.21 67.78
C LEU A 412 26.66 -38.92 68.13
#